data_AF-A0AA96K209-F1
#
_entry.id   AF-A0AA96K209-F1
#
_cell.length_a   1.000
_cell.length_b   1.000
_cell.length_c   1.000
_cell.angle_alpha   90.00
_cell.angle_beta   90.00
_cell.angle_gamma   90.00
#
_symmetry.space_group_name_H-M   'P 1'
#
loop_
_entity.id
_entity.type
_entity.pdbx_description
1 polymer ?
#
loop_
_entity_poly.entity_id
_entity_poly.type
_entity_poly.pdbx_seq_one_letter_code
_entity_poly.pdbx_strand_id
1 'polypeptide(L)'
;MKPKMTNHPMYTLLRDGKITEFNARFKTGEKPDLSNCDFRNVDLRGIEVAGMDFRGSYFRQADLRGIDLSQCNLEGASIHGTKISGTLFPKELSAQEILLSNQQGTRMRYGV
;
A
#
# COMPACT_ATOMS: atom_id res chain seq x y z
N MET A 1 -13.65 -0.57 10.32
CA MET A 1 -12.98 -1.85 10.61
C MET A 1 -11.65 -1.56 11.28
N LYS A 2 -11.20 -2.34 12.27
CA LYS A 2 -9.85 -2.19 12.81
C LYS A 2 -8.86 -2.80 11.81
N PRO A 3 -7.76 -2.12 11.47
CA PRO A 3 -6.74 -2.71 10.60
C PRO A 3 -6.13 -3.94 11.26
N LYS A 4 -5.75 -4.94 10.46
CA LYS A 4 -5.10 -6.16 10.93
C LYS A 4 -3.59 -5.95 10.97
N MET A 5 -2.94 -6.47 12.00
CA MET A 5 -1.49 -6.70 12.02
C MET A 5 -1.32 -8.22 11.95
N THR A 6 -0.98 -8.73 10.77
CA THR A 6 -0.81 -10.17 10.59
C THR A 6 0.54 -10.62 11.15
N ASN A 7 0.61 -11.86 11.64
CA ASN A 7 1.88 -12.46 12.11
C ASN A 7 2.71 -13.04 10.96
N HIS A 8 2.32 -12.79 9.70
CA HIS A 8 3.03 -13.31 8.53
C HIS A 8 4.45 -12.72 8.45
N PRO A 9 5.50 -13.55 8.26
CA PRO A 9 6.90 -13.08 8.24
C PRO A 9 7.15 -11.93 7.26
N MET A 10 6.61 -12.01 6.04
CA MET A 10 6.75 -10.92 5.06
C MET A 10 6.12 -9.60 5.52
N TYR A 11 5.02 -9.60 6.26
CA TYR A 11 4.44 -8.36 6.79
C TYR A 11 5.35 -7.75 7.86
N THR A 12 5.94 -8.56 8.71
CA THR A 12 6.92 -8.11 9.71
C THR A 12 8.14 -7.47 9.05
N LEU A 13 8.64 -8.01 7.94
CA LEU A 13 9.74 -7.38 7.18
C LEU A 13 9.40 -5.95 6.77
N LEU A 14 8.17 -5.70 6.32
CA LEU A 14 7.72 -4.35 5.97
C LEU A 14 7.67 -3.42 7.18
N ARG A 15 7.17 -3.92 8.32
CA ARG A 15 7.12 -3.14 9.58
C ARG A 15 8.51 -2.82 10.13
N ASP A 16 9.47 -3.71 9.91
CA ASP A 16 10.87 -3.54 10.29
C ASP A 16 11.68 -2.70 9.28
N GLY A 17 11.09 -2.29 8.15
CA GLY A 17 11.79 -1.54 7.09
C GLY A 17 12.75 -2.39 6.24
N LYS A 18 12.64 -3.72 6.29
CA LYS A 18 13.48 -4.70 5.58
C LYS A 18 12.96 -4.96 4.16
N ILE A 19 12.97 -3.91 3.34
CA ILE A 19 12.40 -3.92 1.98
C ILE A 19 13.18 -4.87 1.05
N THR A 20 14.51 -4.93 1.17
CA THR A 20 15.35 -5.82 0.35
C THR A 20 15.00 -7.29 0.57
N GLU A 21 14.82 -7.70 1.82
CA GLU A 21 14.45 -9.06 2.19
C GLU A 21 13.02 -9.40 1.77
N PHE A 22 12.09 -8.43 1.89
CA PHE A 22 10.73 -8.59 1.37
C PHE A 22 10.77 -8.85 -0.14
N ASN A 23 11.46 -7.99 -0.90
CA ASN A 23 11.56 -8.11 -2.35
C ASN A 23 12.23 -9.44 -2.77
N ALA A 24 13.24 -9.90 -2.03
CA ALA A 24 13.89 -11.19 -2.30
C ALA A 24 12.91 -12.37 -2.20
N ARG A 25 12.05 -12.39 -1.17
CA ARG A 25 11.01 -13.43 -0.99
C ARG A 25 9.86 -13.29 -2.00
N PHE A 26 9.49 -12.07 -2.32
CA PHE A 26 8.48 -11.81 -3.34
C PHE A 26 8.91 -12.35 -4.71
N LYS A 27 10.20 -12.20 -5.06
CA LYS A 27 10.80 -12.75 -6.29
C LYS A 27 10.77 -14.27 -6.37
N THR A 28 10.76 -14.98 -5.24
CA THR A 28 10.61 -16.45 -5.22
C THR A 28 9.15 -16.89 -5.36
N GLY A 29 8.20 -15.95 -5.48
CA GLY A 29 6.77 -16.23 -5.62
C GLY A 29 5.97 -16.24 -4.31
N GLU A 30 6.59 -15.90 -3.17
CA GLU A 30 5.87 -15.77 -1.90
C GLU A 30 4.93 -14.55 -1.98
N LYS A 31 3.62 -14.78 -1.81
CA LYS A 31 2.59 -13.73 -1.89
C LYS A 31 1.84 -13.62 -0.57
N PRO A 32 2.17 -12.66 0.30
CA PRO A 32 1.48 -12.48 1.56
C PRO A 32 0.13 -11.79 1.33
N ASP A 33 -0.86 -12.16 2.13
CA ASP A 33 -2.11 -11.40 2.20
C ASP A 33 -1.88 -10.07 2.96
N LEU A 34 -1.80 -8.98 2.21
CA LEU A 34 -1.63 -7.61 2.72
C LEU A 34 -2.93 -6.80 2.70
N SER A 35 -4.08 -7.44 2.51
CA SER A 35 -5.39 -6.78 2.57
C SER A 35 -5.77 -6.40 4.00
N ASN A 36 -6.41 -5.25 4.20
CA ASN A 36 -6.85 -4.71 5.49
C ASN A 36 -5.71 -4.52 6.51
N CYS A 37 -4.45 -4.51 6.07
CA CYS A 37 -3.27 -4.41 6.93
C CYS A 37 -2.98 -2.97 7.39
N ASP A 38 -2.25 -2.87 8.49
CA ASP A 38 -1.78 -1.61 9.07
C ASP A 38 -0.37 -1.21 8.60
N PHE A 39 -0.29 -0.33 7.61
CA PHE A 39 0.96 0.26 7.13
C PHE A 39 1.19 1.68 7.65
N ARG A 40 0.52 2.08 8.73
CA ARG A 40 0.69 3.42 9.28
C ARG A 40 2.13 3.67 9.71
N ASN A 41 2.67 4.82 9.31
CA ASN A 41 4.04 5.26 9.58
C ASN A 41 5.15 4.34 9.04
N VAL A 42 4.85 3.47 8.07
CA VAL A 42 5.87 2.59 7.46
C VAL A 42 6.54 3.28 6.29
N ASP A 43 7.85 3.10 6.15
CA ASP A 43 8.59 3.44 4.94
C ASP A 43 8.57 2.24 3.98
N LEU A 44 7.90 2.38 2.84
CA LEU A 44 7.77 1.32 1.83
C LEU A 44 8.55 1.67 0.54
N ARG A 45 9.40 2.70 0.55
CA ARG A 45 10.14 3.13 -0.64
C ARG A 45 10.99 1.97 -1.19
N GLY A 46 10.96 1.80 -2.51
CA GLY A 46 11.72 0.75 -3.21
C GLY A 46 11.10 -0.65 -3.13
N ILE A 47 9.89 -0.79 -2.57
CA ILE A 47 9.19 -2.09 -2.55
C ILE A 47 8.74 -2.50 -3.96
N GLU A 48 8.90 -3.79 -4.26
CA GLU A 48 8.43 -4.39 -5.51
C GLU A 48 7.13 -5.16 -5.22
N VAL A 49 5.98 -4.61 -5.64
CA VAL A 49 4.64 -5.13 -5.26
C VAL A 49 3.65 -5.25 -6.41
N ALA A 50 4.15 -5.32 -7.65
CA ALA A 50 3.27 -5.42 -8.82
C ALA A 50 2.27 -6.59 -8.68
N GLY A 51 0.97 -6.31 -8.87
CA GLY A 51 -0.09 -7.31 -8.77
C GLY A 51 -0.57 -7.65 -7.35
N MET A 52 -0.08 -6.95 -6.32
CA MET A 52 -0.48 -7.23 -4.94
C MET A 52 -1.86 -6.67 -4.58
N ASP A 53 -2.49 -7.30 -3.59
CA ASP A 53 -3.76 -6.89 -3.02
C ASP A 53 -3.54 -6.11 -1.71
N PHE A 54 -3.84 -4.82 -1.73
CA PHE A 54 -3.82 -3.91 -0.59
C PHE A 54 -5.22 -3.42 -0.21
N ARG A 55 -6.27 -4.14 -0.64
CA ARG A 55 -7.65 -3.74 -0.38
C ARG A 55 -7.89 -3.46 1.07
N GLY A 56 -8.49 -2.32 1.33
CA GLY A 56 -8.88 -1.89 2.66
C GLY A 56 -7.74 -1.55 3.63
N SER A 57 -6.49 -1.62 3.19
CA SER A 57 -5.30 -1.33 4.02
C SER A 57 -5.16 0.14 4.36
N TYR A 58 -4.39 0.42 5.41
CA TYR A 58 -4.24 1.75 5.98
C TYR A 58 -2.79 2.23 5.85
N PHE A 59 -2.55 3.29 5.08
CA PHE A 59 -1.22 3.83 4.81
C PHE A 59 -0.99 5.20 5.46
N ARG A 60 -1.82 5.60 6.44
CA ARG A 60 -1.72 6.94 7.03
C ARG A 60 -0.28 7.25 7.47
N GLN A 61 0.25 8.38 6.99
CA GLN A 61 1.62 8.84 7.24
C GLN A 61 2.74 7.89 6.76
N ALA A 62 2.43 6.90 5.92
CA ALA A 62 3.44 6.06 5.27
C ALA A 62 4.23 6.85 4.22
N ASP A 63 5.36 6.28 3.80
CA ASP A 63 6.16 6.77 2.69
C ASP A 63 6.03 5.84 1.49
N LEU A 64 5.29 6.28 0.46
CA LEU A 64 5.07 5.55 -0.79
C LEU A 64 5.79 6.18 -1.99
N ARG A 65 6.70 7.13 -1.75
CA ARG A 65 7.32 7.91 -2.83
C ARG A 65 8.06 7.01 -3.83
N GLY A 66 7.79 7.23 -5.12
CA GLY A 66 8.42 6.50 -6.22
C GLY A 66 8.01 5.03 -6.38
N ILE A 67 6.99 4.55 -5.66
CA ILE A 67 6.50 3.17 -5.77
C ILE A 67 5.57 3.04 -6.97
N ASP A 68 5.67 1.92 -7.70
CA ASP A 68 4.68 1.53 -8.70
C ASP A 68 3.57 0.67 -8.08
N LEU A 69 2.37 1.25 -7.92
CA LEU A 69 1.14 0.57 -7.50
C LEU A 69 0.16 0.38 -8.66
N SER A 70 0.56 0.64 -9.92
CA SER A 70 -0.34 0.67 -11.08
C SER A 70 -1.06 -0.65 -11.36
N GLN A 71 -0.50 -1.78 -10.90
CA GLN A 71 -1.07 -3.12 -11.01
C GLN A 71 -1.63 -3.65 -9.69
N CYS A 72 -1.70 -2.83 -8.64
CA CYS A 72 -2.17 -3.23 -7.32
C CYS A 72 -3.67 -2.98 -7.14
N ASN A 73 -4.30 -3.77 -6.28
CA ASN A 73 -5.66 -3.48 -5.84
C ASN A 73 -5.66 -2.62 -4.58
N LEU A 74 -6.20 -1.41 -4.67
CA LEU A 74 -6.29 -0.42 -3.60
C LEU A 74 -7.75 -0.13 -3.19
N GLU A 75 -8.72 -0.95 -3.63
CA GLU A 75 -10.13 -0.74 -3.31
C GLU A 75 -10.34 -0.68 -1.79
N GLY A 76 -10.96 0.39 -1.33
CA GLY A 76 -11.17 0.69 0.08
C GLY A 76 -9.91 1.10 0.85
N ALA A 77 -8.70 1.12 0.29
CA ALA A 77 -7.53 1.55 1.05
C ALA A 77 -7.61 3.04 1.41
N SER A 78 -6.94 3.45 2.50
CA SER A 78 -6.86 4.85 2.92
C SER A 78 -5.42 5.32 2.97
N ILE A 79 -5.13 6.41 2.25
CA ILE A 79 -3.78 6.99 2.13
C ILE A 79 -3.68 8.37 2.80
N HIS A 80 -4.47 8.64 3.85
CA HIS A 80 -4.48 9.94 4.51
C HIS A 80 -3.09 10.42 4.97
N GLY A 81 -2.62 11.55 4.45
CA GLY A 81 -1.31 12.12 4.81
C GLY A 81 -0.12 11.24 4.39
N THR A 82 -0.29 10.37 3.40
CA THR A 82 0.79 9.53 2.86
C THR A 82 1.68 10.35 1.94
N LYS A 83 2.98 10.09 1.94
CA LYS A 83 3.88 10.71 0.97
C LYS A 83 3.81 9.93 -0.34
N ILE A 84 3.22 10.54 -1.38
CA ILE A 84 2.91 9.87 -2.66
C ILE A 84 3.61 10.49 -3.88
N SER A 85 4.63 11.33 -3.67
CA SER A 85 5.36 11.94 -4.78
C SER A 85 6.01 10.88 -5.67
N GLY A 86 5.70 10.89 -6.96
CA GLY A 86 6.21 9.92 -7.93
C GLY A 86 5.60 8.51 -7.82
N THR A 87 4.57 8.31 -6.99
CA THR A 87 3.86 7.03 -6.92
C THR A 87 2.98 6.86 -8.16
N LEU A 88 3.04 5.70 -8.81
CA LEU A 88 2.09 5.34 -9.87
C LEU A 88 0.89 4.64 -9.24
N PHE A 89 -0.32 5.14 -9.53
CA PHE A 89 -1.57 4.53 -9.07
C PHE A 89 -2.25 3.74 -10.19
N PRO A 90 -3.14 2.79 -9.84
CA PRO A 90 -4.03 2.14 -10.80
C PRO A 90 -4.77 3.17 -11.65
N LYS A 91 -4.85 2.93 -12.96
CA LYS A 91 -5.47 3.86 -13.93
C LYS A 91 -6.96 4.09 -13.68
N GLU A 92 -7.60 3.17 -12.97
CA GLU A 92 -9.01 3.19 -12.59
C GLU A 92 -9.29 4.17 -11.43
N LEU A 93 -8.25 4.63 -10.72
CA LEU A 93 -8.36 5.65 -9.70
C LEU A 93 -8.13 7.03 -10.31
N SER A 94 -9.15 7.88 -10.26
CA SER A 94 -9.04 9.27 -10.68
C SER A 94 -8.09 10.05 -9.76
N ALA A 95 -7.44 11.08 -10.30
CA ALA A 95 -6.61 11.98 -9.49
C ALA A 95 -7.42 12.61 -8.35
N GLN A 96 -8.70 12.89 -8.58
CA GLN A 96 -9.61 13.41 -7.56
C GLN A 96 -9.82 12.41 -6.41
N GLU A 97 -10.04 11.13 -6.70
CA GLU A 97 -10.21 10.10 -5.66
C GLU A 97 -8.93 9.92 -4.82
N ILE A 98 -7.77 9.91 -5.48
CA ILE A 98 -6.46 9.84 -4.80
C ILE A 98 -6.28 11.05 -3.88
N LEU A 99 -6.58 12.26 -4.35
CA LEU A 99 -6.48 13.48 -3.55
C LEU A 99 -7.48 13.51 -2.38
N LEU A 100 -8.72 13.08 -2.59
CA LEU A 100 -9.72 12.96 -1.53
C LEU A 100 -9.25 12.00 -0.44
N SER A 101 -8.74 10.82 -0.81
CA SER A 101 -8.21 9.88 0.18
C SER A 101 -6.99 10.45 0.91
N ASN A 102 -6.07 11.08 0.19
CA ASN A 102 -4.85 11.62 0.78
C ASN A 102 -5.11 12.81 1.72
N GLN A 103 -6.02 13.72 1.36
CA GLN A 103 -6.31 14.94 2.13
C GLN A 103 -7.37 14.72 3.21
N GLN A 104 -8.44 14.00 2.87
CA GLN A 104 -9.62 13.86 3.74
C GLN A 104 -9.68 12.50 4.43
N GLY A 105 -8.88 11.53 3.98
CA GLY A 105 -8.86 10.19 4.57
C GLY A 105 -10.06 9.33 4.21
N THR A 106 -10.78 9.68 3.14
CA THR A 106 -11.77 8.79 2.54
C THR A 106 -11.11 7.47 2.11
N ARG A 107 -11.92 6.42 2.00
CA ARG A 107 -11.48 5.13 1.46
C ARG A 107 -11.62 5.18 -0.06
N MET A 108 -10.55 4.79 -0.76
CA MET A 108 -10.49 4.83 -2.23
C MET A 108 -11.56 3.93 -2.84
N ARG A 109 -12.17 4.38 -3.94
CA ARG A 109 -13.18 3.63 -4.70
C ARG A 109 -12.84 3.65 -6.19
N TYR A 110 -12.95 2.51 -6.84
CA TYR A 110 -12.71 2.39 -8.27
C TYR A 110 -13.97 2.77 -9.05
N GLY A 111 -13.81 3.48 -10.18
CA GLY A 111 -14.90 3.72 -11.13
C GLY A 111 -16.00 4.68 -10.66
N VAL A 112 -15.70 5.57 -9.71
CA VAL A 112 -16.54 6.73 -9.33
C VAL A 112 -16.20 7.97 -10.14
#